data_AF-A0A386H6V5-F1
#
_entry.id   AF-A0A386H6V5-F1
#
_cell.length_a   1.000
_cell.length_b   1.000
_cell.length_c   1.000
_cell.angle_alpha   90.00
_cell.angle_beta   90.00
_cell.angle_gamma   90.00
#
_symmetry.space_group_name_H-M   'P 1'
#
loop_
_entity.id
_entity.type
_entity.pdbx_description
1 polymer ?
#
loop_
_entity_poly.entity_id
_entity_poly.type
_entity_poly.pdbx_seq_one_letter_code
_entity_poly.pdbx_strand_id
1 'polypeptide(L)'
;MLRINKYEKCEKLLDKLYSKCSYNEFLIAFDVAVRAYYRIVNNDFVFYDSNFYMGRISCEDRLISTVCNYYLKGNGKRENLDEDIFTMINVLSGNKESIEANELRGLFSKVYEN
;
A
#
# COMPACT_ATOMS: atom_id res chain seq x y z
N MET A 1 9.16 -20.38 -4.54
CA MET A 1 7.94 -20.52 -3.70
C MET A 1 7.75 -19.43 -2.64
N LEU A 2 8.81 -18.81 -2.07
CA LEU A 2 8.67 -17.77 -1.02
C LEU A 2 8.07 -16.42 -1.48
N ARG A 3 8.28 -16.00 -2.74
CA ARG A 3 7.82 -14.70 -3.25
C ARG A 3 6.30 -14.60 -3.41
N ILE A 4 5.62 -15.69 -3.79
CA ILE A 4 4.16 -15.70 -4.00
C ILE A 4 3.42 -15.47 -2.67
N ASN A 5 3.98 -15.96 -1.56
CA ASN A 5 3.34 -15.93 -0.24
C ASN A 5 3.22 -14.51 0.33
N LYS A 6 4.21 -13.63 0.15
CA LYS A 6 4.17 -12.28 0.77
C LYS A 6 3.14 -11.33 0.12
N TYR A 7 2.95 -11.41 -1.20
CA TYR A 7 1.96 -10.57 -1.89
C TYR A 7 0.54 -11.04 -1.56
N GLU A 8 0.28 -12.35 -1.60
CA GLU A 8 -1.01 -12.91 -1.21
C GLU A 8 -1.33 -12.61 0.27
N LYS A 9 -0.31 -12.67 1.15
CA LYS A 9 -0.47 -12.28 2.54
C LYS A 9 -0.79 -10.78 2.68
N CYS A 10 -0.15 -9.92 1.89
CA CYS A 10 -0.45 -8.49 1.87
C CYS A 10 -1.90 -8.21 1.49
N GLU A 11 -2.39 -8.78 0.38
CA GLU A 11 -3.79 -8.62 -0.06
C GLU A 11 -4.76 -9.12 1.03
N LYS A 12 -4.53 -10.30 1.62
CA LYS A 12 -5.38 -10.84 2.69
C LYS A 12 -5.43 -9.94 3.93
N LEU A 13 -4.33 -9.28 4.28
CA LEU A 13 -4.30 -8.35 5.40
C LEU A 13 -4.99 -7.02 5.04
N LEU A 14 -4.81 -6.54 3.81
CA LEU A 14 -5.52 -5.36 3.30
C LEU A 14 -7.04 -5.60 3.29
N ASP A 15 -7.52 -6.74 2.80
CA ASP A 15 -8.94 -7.10 2.82
C ASP A 15 -9.54 -7.09 4.24
N LYS A 16 -8.77 -7.59 5.22
CA LYS A 16 -9.17 -7.53 6.63
C LYS A 16 -9.25 -6.11 7.17
N LEU A 17 -8.36 -5.20 6.75
CA LEU A 17 -8.45 -3.80 7.11
C LEU A 17 -9.63 -3.12 6.40
N TYR A 18 -9.82 -3.35 5.10
CA TYR A 18 -10.92 -2.79 4.32
C TYR A 18 -12.29 -3.15 4.88
N SER A 19 -12.48 -4.41 5.28
CA SER A 19 -13.74 -4.87 5.89
C SER A 19 -14.06 -4.24 7.25
N LYS A 20 -13.09 -3.60 7.91
CA LYS A 20 -13.24 -2.96 9.23
C LYS A 20 -13.15 -1.45 9.17
N CYS A 21 -12.56 -0.88 8.11
CA CYS A 21 -12.39 0.55 7.96
C CYS A 21 -13.69 1.24 7.55
N SER A 22 -13.86 2.47 7.99
CA SER A 22 -14.90 3.38 7.49
C SER A 22 -14.56 3.86 6.09
N TYR A 23 -15.58 4.31 5.36
CA TYR A 23 -15.39 4.91 4.04
C TYR A 23 -14.46 6.12 4.04
N ASN A 24 -14.50 6.95 5.09
CA ASN A 24 -13.60 8.10 5.21
C ASN A 24 -12.14 7.69 5.42
N GLU A 25 -11.90 6.67 6.25
CA GLU A 25 -10.55 6.11 6.43
C GLU A 25 -10.03 5.53 5.10
N PHE A 26 -10.87 4.80 4.37
CA PHE A 26 -10.52 4.31 3.04
C PHE A 26 -10.15 5.45 2.08
N LEU A 27 -10.94 6.52 1.99
CA LEU A 27 -10.65 7.65 1.11
C LEU A 27 -9.34 8.36 1.46
N ILE A 28 -9.04 8.53 2.75
CA ILE A 28 -7.78 9.13 3.19
C ILE A 28 -6.61 8.22 2.82
N ALA A 29 -6.73 6.91 3.05
CA ALA A 29 -5.70 5.94 2.67
C ALA A 29 -5.49 5.89 1.15
N PHE A 30 -6.56 6.01 0.38
CA PHE A 30 -6.50 6.09 -1.07
C PHE A 30 -5.77 7.36 -1.53
N ASP A 31 -6.04 8.53 -0.93
CA ASP A 31 -5.30 9.77 -1.22
C ASP A 31 -3.79 9.63 -0.91
N VAL A 32 -3.43 8.95 0.18
CA VAL A 32 -2.03 8.62 0.47
C VAL A 32 -1.44 7.75 -0.64
N ALA A 33 -2.16 6.73 -1.11
CA ALA A 33 -1.71 5.89 -2.22
C ALA A 33 -1.56 6.66 -3.54
N VAL A 34 -2.43 7.65 -3.81
CA VAL A 34 -2.31 8.57 -4.96
C VAL A 34 -1.02 9.38 -4.89
N ARG A 35 -0.70 9.96 -3.72
CA ARG A 35 0.54 10.72 -3.53
C ARG A 35 1.78 9.84 -3.68
N ALA A 36 1.74 8.63 -3.11
CA ALA A 36 2.79 7.63 -3.28
C ALA A 36 2.96 7.25 -4.76
N TYR A 37 1.87 7.00 -5.47
CA TYR A 37 1.88 6.72 -6.90
C TYR A 37 2.56 7.83 -7.69
N TYR A 38 2.18 9.09 -7.48
CA TYR A 38 2.81 10.23 -8.17
C TYR A 38 4.30 10.34 -7.85
N ARG A 39 4.69 10.08 -6.61
CA ARG A 39 6.10 10.03 -6.22
C ARG A 39 6.86 8.92 -6.93
N ILE A 40 6.25 7.73 -7.06
CA ILE A 40 6.86 6.60 -7.76
C ILE A 40 7.01 6.91 -9.24
N VAL A 41 5.95 7.30 -9.95
CA VAL A 41 6.03 7.54 -11.42
C VAL A 41 6.97 8.69 -11.79
N ASN A 42 7.17 9.67 -10.91
CA ASN A 42 8.13 10.75 -11.11
C ASN A 42 9.60 10.29 -10.95
N ASN A 43 9.83 9.15 -10.27
CA ASN A 43 11.18 8.63 -9.97
C ASN A 43 11.50 7.29 -10.65
N ASP A 44 10.49 6.56 -11.15
CA ASP A 44 10.62 5.27 -11.81
C ASP A 44 9.63 5.14 -12.98
N PHE A 45 10.14 5.32 -14.20
CA PHE A 45 9.38 5.23 -15.45
C PHE A 45 8.75 3.85 -15.68
N VAL A 46 9.24 2.79 -15.04
CA VAL A 46 8.72 1.41 -15.20
C VAL A 46 7.32 1.26 -14.55
N PHE A 47 6.96 2.16 -13.63
CA PHE A 47 5.66 2.16 -12.97
C PHE A 47 4.57 2.91 -13.75
N TYR A 48 4.94 3.60 -14.83
CA TYR A 48 4.05 4.45 -15.64
C TYR A 48 2.99 3.65 -16.42
N ASP A 49 3.24 2.37 -16.69
CA ASP A 49 2.38 1.54 -17.56
C ASP A 49 1.10 1.06 -16.85
N SER A 50 1.00 1.24 -15.53
CA SER A 50 -0.25 1.09 -14.80
C SER A 50 -1.07 2.38 -14.93
N ASN A 51 -1.77 2.55 -16.05
CA ASN A 51 -2.70 3.65 -16.34
C ASN A 51 -3.85 3.74 -15.31
N PHE A 52 -3.58 4.29 -14.13
CA PHE A 52 -4.62 4.64 -13.16
C PHE A 52 -5.29 5.94 -13.59
N TYR A 53 -6.53 5.83 -14.08
CA TYR A 53 -7.32 7.00 -14.46
C TYR A 53 -7.88 7.69 -13.21
N MET A 54 -7.11 8.64 -12.66
CA MET A 54 -7.46 9.39 -11.44
C MET A 54 -8.79 10.17 -11.52
N GLY A 55 -9.38 10.33 -12.71
CA GLY A 55 -10.68 10.98 -12.92
C GLY A 55 -11.88 10.12 -12.54
N ARG A 56 -11.69 8.84 -12.18
CA ARG A 56 -12.77 7.94 -11.74
C ARG A 56 -12.21 6.89 -10.78
N ILE A 57 -12.43 7.06 -9.47
CA ILE A 57 -12.14 6.00 -8.49
C ILE A 57 -13.11 4.85 -8.78
N SER A 58 -12.62 3.80 -9.41
CA SER A 58 -13.39 2.59 -9.71
C SER A 58 -13.12 1.51 -8.66
N CYS A 59 -14.05 0.58 -8.47
CA CYS A 59 -13.84 -0.60 -7.61
C CYS A 59 -12.71 -1.51 -8.12
N GLU A 60 -12.27 -1.31 -9.37
CA GLU A 60 -11.15 -2.02 -10.00
C GLU A 60 -9.81 -1.33 -9.72
N ASP A 61 -9.82 -0.13 -9.14
CA ASP A 61 -8.62 0.63 -8.81
C ASP A 61 -7.93 0.00 -7.61
N ARG A 62 -7.14 -1.03 -7.89
CA ARG A 62 -6.24 -1.69 -6.94
C ARG A 62 -5.02 -0.82 -6.62
N LEU A 63 -5.17 0.50 -6.54
CA LEU A 63 -4.08 1.46 -6.41
C LEU A 63 -3.27 1.21 -5.13
N ILE A 64 -3.95 1.07 -3.99
CA ILE A 64 -3.33 0.73 -2.71
C ILE A 64 -2.51 -0.56 -2.85
N SER A 65 -3.13 -1.64 -3.35
CA SER A 65 -2.45 -2.92 -3.60
C SER A 65 -1.25 -2.78 -4.54
N THR A 66 -1.36 -1.98 -5.60
CA THR A 66 -0.28 -1.75 -6.56
C THR A 66 0.90 -1.00 -5.95
N VAL A 67 0.65 0.05 -5.16
CA VAL A 67 1.68 0.76 -4.39
C VAL A 67 2.32 -0.20 -3.37
N CYS A 68 1.53 -0.95 -2.62
CA CYS A 68 2.04 -1.98 -1.70
C CYS A 68 2.93 -3.00 -2.43
N ASN A 69 2.51 -3.49 -3.60
CA ASN A 69 3.29 -4.45 -4.38
C ASN A 69 4.60 -3.87 -4.89
N TYR A 70 4.63 -2.59 -5.28
CA TYR A 70 5.86 -1.89 -5.66
C TYR A 70 6.87 -1.84 -4.51
N TYR A 71 6.43 -1.45 -3.31
CA TYR A 71 7.28 -1.44 -2.11
C TYR A 71 7.70 -2.86 -1.68
N LEU A 72 6.81 -3.85 -1.78
CA LEU A 72 7.15 -5.24 -1.47
C LEU A 72 8.17 -5.84 -2.44
N LYS A 73 8.30 -5.32 -3.67
CA LYS A 73 9.36 -5.71 -4.60
C LYS A 73 10.74 -5.16 -4.20
N GLY A 74 10.79 -4.20 -3.27
CA GLY A 74 11.99 -3.47 -2.89
C GLY A 74 12.30 -2.29 -3.82
N ASN A 75 11.36 -1.91 -4.69
CA ASN A 75 11.57 -0.82 -5.66
C ASN A 75 11.35 0.57 -5.03
N GLY A 76 10.57 0.65 -3.96
CA GLY A 76 10.39 1.89 -3.20
C GLY A 76 11.61 2.24 -2.36
N LYS A 77 11.85 3.53 -2.11
CA LYS A 77 12.92 3.96 -1.22
C LYS A 77 12.51 3.73 0.24
N ARG A 78 13.44 3.25 1.08
CA ARG A 78 13.15 2.90 2.48
C ARG A 78 12.60 4.10 3.26
N GLU A 79 13.18 5.29 3.05
CA GLU A 79 12.79 6.54 3.71
C GLU A 79 11.34 6.96 3.43
N ASN A 80 10.74 6.49 2.34
CA ASN A 80 9.36 6.80 1.98
C ASN A 80 8.34 5.85 2.62
N LEU A 81 8.77 4.75 3.26
CA LEU A 81 7.85 3.76 3.85
C LEU A 81 6.90 4.38 4.87
N ASP A 82 7.42 5.28 5.72
CA ASP A 82 6.64 5.91 6.78
C ASP A 82 5.50 6.76 6.19
N GLU A 83 5.80 7.53 5.14
CA GLU A 83 4.86 8.44 4.48
C GLU A 83 3.89 7.72 3.55
N ASP A 84 4.35 6.72 2.81
CA ASP A 84 3.56 6.08 1.75
C ASP A 84 2.81 4.87 2.28
N ILE A 85 3.51 3.93 2.95
CA ILE A 85 2.97 2.62 3.29
C ILE A 85 2.43 2.59 4.73
N PHE A 86 3.22 3.02 5.71
CA PHE A 86 2.81 2.93 7.11
C PHE A 86 1.72 3.94 7.45
N THR A 87 1.78 5.16 6.87
CA THR A 87 0.67 6.11 6.99
C THR A 87 -0.62 5.53 6.42
N MET A 88 -0.58 4.89 5.25
CA MET A 88 -1.74 4.24 4.65
C MET A 88 -2.30 3.12 5.53
N ILE A 89 -1.43 2.25 6.06
CA ILE A 89 -1.81 1.17 6.99
C ILE A 89 -2.42 1.74 8.28
N ASN A 90 -1.84 2.80 8.84
CA ASN A 90 -2.33 3.47 10.06
C ASN A 90 -3.75 4.00 9.84
N VAL A 91 -3.98 4.67 8.71
CA VAL A 91 -5.29 5.21 8.38
C VAL A 91 -6.31 4.08 8.19
N LEU A 92 -5.96 3.02 7.46
CA LEU A 92 -6.83 1.86 7.27
C LEU A 92 -7.17 1.12 8.57
N SER A 93 -6.30 1.20 9.59
CA SER A 93 -6.58 0.66 10.94
C SER A 93 -7.33 1.63 11.85
N GLY A 94 -7.81 2.75 11.32
CA GLY A 94 -8.47 3.81 12.08
C GLY A 94 -7.57 4.49 13.10
N ASN A 95 -6.26 4.53 12.82
CA ASN A 95 -5.20 5.03 13.70
C ASN A 95 -5.17 4.37 15.08
N LYS A 96 -5.55 3.10 15.15
CA LYS A 96 -5.55 2.28 16.36
C LYS A 96 -4.60 1.10 16.21
N GLU A 97 -4.27 0.48 17.34
CA GLU A 97 -3.59 -0.81 17.36
C GLU A 97 -4.41 -1.85 16.59
N SER A 98 -3.75 -2.55 15.67
CA SER A 98 -4.34 -3.64 14.90
C SER A 98 -3.27 -4.69 14.65
N ILE A 99 -3.63 -5.96 14.92
CA ILE A 99 -2.78 -7.11 14.63
C ILE A 99 -2.46 -7.15 13.14
N GLU A 100 -3.47 -6.94 12.29
CA GLU A 100 -3.29 -6.93 10.83
C GLU A 100 -2.39 -5.80 10.35
N ALA A 101 -2.55 -4.60 10.92
CA ALA A 101 -1.69 -3.45 10.62
C ALA A 101 -0.23 -3.73 11.03
N ASN A 102 -0.01 -4.28 12.22
CA ASN A 102 1.34 -4.64 12.70
C ASN A 102 1.98 -5.72 11.83
N GLU A 103 1.20 -6.73 11.42
CA GLU A 103 1.68 -7.76 10.49
C GLU A 103 2.03 -7.19 9.11
N LEU A 104 1.21 -6.27 8.57
CA LEU A 104 1.51 -5.57 7.32
C LEU A 104 2.82 -4.79 7.43
N ARG A 105 2.99 -3.95 8.46
CA ARG A 105 4.23 -3.19 8.67
C ARG A 105 5.44 -4.13 8.72
N GLY A 106 5.33 -5.25 9.43
CA GLY A 106 6.37 -6.27 9.50
C GLY A 106 6.72 -6.91 8.15
N LEU A 107 5.79 -7.03 7.22
CA LEU A 107 6.08 -7.49 5.86
C LEU A 107 6.97 -6.51 5.11
N PHE A 108 6.70 -5.21 5.20
CA PHE A 108 7.48 -4.19 4.52
C PHE A 108 8.83 -3.99 5.17
N SER A 109 8.93 -3.90 6.51
CA SER A 109 10.22 -3.75 7.21
C SER A 109 11.22 -4.82 6.80
N LYS A 110 10.79 -6.09 6.73
CA LYS A 110 11.62 -7.22 6.29
C LYS A 110 12.16 -7.11 4.87
N VAL A 111 11.51 -6.37 3.98
CA VAL A 111 12.00 -6.16 2.60
C VAL A 111 13.27 -5.30 2.61
N TYR A 112 13.40 -4.40 3.60
CA TYR A 112 14.45 -3.38 3.65
C TYR A 112 15.48 -3.61 4.76
N GLU A 113 15.36 -4.69 5.53
CA GLU A 113 16.31 -5.11 6.57
C GLU A 113 17.60 -5.75 6.02
N ASN A 114 17.72 -5.92 4.69
CA ASN A 114 18.93 -6.44 4.02
C ASN A 114 19.79 -5.33 3.45
#